data_AF-A0A538K7B5-F1
#
_entry.id   AF-A0A538K7B5-F1
#
_cell.length_a   1.000
_cell.length_b   1.000
_cell.length_c   1.000
_cell.angle_alpha   90.00
_cell.angle_beta   90.00
_cell.angle_gamma   90.00
#
_symmetry.space_group_name_H-M   'P 1'
#
loop_
_entity.id
_entity.type
_entity.pdbx_description
1 polymer ?
#
loop_
_entity_poly.entity_id
_entity_poly.type
_entity_poly.pdbx_seq_one_letter_code
_entity_poly.pdbx_strand_id
1 'polypeptide(L)'
;MARRLLWASLALAPITFVVDLASHPGKVPLFILSAVSLVPLAWLIGEATEHAGEHTGPRIGGLLNASFGNAPEVIIALIAIADNLPNVVRGSMAGSVVSNILLVLGAALVLGPDNARLNRQSLLMQLGLVFVAVLLLLIPSIPGWHGDPDRHSLALLSIGPAVALLAIYLVITVVDLRRRTPHERSSDEGWSLPASLAALGAATAATAVVSEILVHSLQAFAEAANLSQFFIAVVIVAIVGNAAEHGGAVIIARRGKMELATEIAISSSAQVGLLVIPVVALVSFAFAHPLALAFRPIELTAMGGAALFVAFVIRDGRSRRWEGALLIAVYGAFVIWFLAAGDR
;
A
#
# COMPACT_ATOMS: atom_id res chain seq x y z
N MET A 1 8.42 10.87 -22.18
CA MET A 1 7.84 9.61 -22.70
C MET A 1 7.00 8.88 -21.63
N ALA A 2 7.54 8.59 -20.44
CA ALA A 2 6.81 7.89 -19.36
C ALA A 2 5.49 8.57 -18.91
N ARG A 3 5.48 9.90 -18.68
CA ARG A 3 4.25 10.61 -18.28
C ARG A 3 3.13 10.49 -19.32
N ARG A 4 3.45 10.56 -20.62
CA ARG A 4 2.47 10.39 -21.71
C ARG A 4 1.89 8.97 -21.76
N LEU A 5 2.69 7.95 -21.45
CA LEU A 5 2.22 6.57 -21.35
C LEU A 5 1.27 6.39 -20.17
N LEU A 6 1.56 7.01 -19.01
CA LEU A 6 0.67 6.98 -17.85
C LEU A 6 -0.69 7.64 -18.15
N TRP A 7 -0.68 8.81 -18.78
CA TRP A 7 -1.91 9.46 -19.25
C TRP A 7 -2.70 8.61 -20.25
N ALA A 8 -2.03 7.97 -21.20
CA ALA A 8 -2.68 7.07 -22.15
C ALA A 8 -3.28 5.84 -21.44
N SER A 9 -2.59 5.30 -20.42
CA SER A 9 -3.08 4.15 -19.66
C SER A 9 -4.28 4.45 -18.76
N LEU A 10 -4.61 5.71 -18.49
CA LEU A 10 -5.87 6.05 -17.81
C LEU A 10 -7.11 5.65 -18.63
N ALA A 11 -6.97 5.49 -19.96
CA ALA A 11 -8.04 4.95 -20.79
C ALA A 11 -8.37 3.47 -20.47
N LEU A 12 -7.50 2.75 -19.76
CA LEU A 12 -7.76 1.36 -19.37
C LEU A 12 -8.93 1.26 -18.38
N ALA A 13 -9.13 2.25 -17.50
CA ALA A 13 -10.26 2.25 -16.56
C ALA A 13 -11.64 2.25 -17.26
N PRO A 14 -11.97 3.20 -18.18
CA PRO A 14 -13.23 3.14 -18.92
C PRO A 14 -13.30 1.93 -19.87
N ILE A 15 -12.18 1.47 -20.42
CA ILE A 15 -12.17 0.23 -21.22
C ILE A 15 -12.58 -0.96 -20.34
N THR A 16 -12.05 -1.08 -19.12
CA THR A 16 -12.41 -2.13 -18.16
C THR A 16 -13.90 -2.14 -17.90
N PHE A 17 -14.47 -0.96 -17.61
CA PHE A 17 -15.90 -0.81 -17.36
C PHE A 17 -16.76 -1.20 -18.58
N VAL A 18 -16.38 -0.76 -19.78
CA VAL A 18 -17.10 -1.11 -21.01
C VAL A 18 -17.00 -2.61 -21.30
N VAL A 19 -15.84 -3.22 -21.07
CA VAL A 19 -15.61 -4.65 -21.30
C VAL A 19 -16.42 -5.50 -20.32
N ASP A 20 -16.51 -5.08 -19.05
CA ASP A 20 -17.36 -5.70 -18.04
C ASP A 20 -18.84 -5.66 -18.44
N LEU A 21 -19.32 -4.48 -18.91
CA LEU A 21 -20.72 -4.28 -19.28
C LEU A 21 -21.11 -4.95 -20.61
N ALA A 22 -20.25 -4.89 -21.63
CA ALA A 22 -20.62 -5.20 -23.01
C ALA A 22 -20.19 -6.60 -23.47
N SER A 23 -19.08 -7.11 -22.94
CA SER A 23 -18.34 -8.19 -23.61
C SER A 23 -18.35 -9.52 -22.85
N HIS A 24 -18.75 -9.52 -21.57
CA HIS A 24 -18.72 -10.70 -20.68
C HIS A 24 -17.52 -11.63 -20.93
N PRO A 25 -16.27 -11.11 -21.00
CA PRO A 25 -15.11 -11.86 -21.55
C PRO A 25 -14.61 -12.99 -20.64
N GLY A 26 -15.36 -13.33 -19.60
CA GLY A 26 -14.93 -14.18 -18.50
C GLY A 26 -14.21 -13.38 -17.41
N LYS A 27 -14.16 -13.94 -16.20
CA LYS A 27 -13.61 -13.27 -15.02
C LYS A 27 -12.07 -13.16 -15.05
N VAL A 28 -11.36 -14.06 -15.74
CA VAL A 28 -9.89 -14.05 -15.80
C VAL A 28 -9.34 -12.81 -16.55
N PRO A 29 -9.81 -12.47 -17.77
CA PRO A 29 -9.41 -11.23 -18.42
C PRO A 29 -9.81 -9.98 -17.66
N LEU A 30 -10.98 -9.98 -16.99
CA LEU A 30 -11.43 -8.86 -16.16
C LEU A 30 -10.49 -8.62 -14.99
N PHE A 31 -10.03 -9.68 -14.31
CA PHE A 31 -9.07 -9.54 -13.22
C PHE A 31 -7.77 -8.86 -13.69
N ILE A 32 -7.20 -9.35 -14.81
CA ILE A 32 -5.96 -8.79 -15.36
C ILE A 32 -6.17 -7.34 -15.78
N LEU A 33 -7.25 -7.05 -16.49
CA LEU A 33 -7.55 -5.72 -17.00
C LEU A 33 -7.80 -4.72 -15.86
N SER A 34 -8.52 -5.13 -14.81
CA SER A 34 -8.71 -4.32 -13.60
C SER A 34 -7.42 -4.07 -12.85
N ALA A 35 -6.59 -5.11 -12.65
CA ALA A 35 -5.30 -4.98 -11.99
C ALA A 35 -4.39 -3.98 -12.70
N VAL A 36 -4.30 -4.05 -14.03
CA VAL A 36 -3.50 -3.10 -14.83
C VAL A 36 -4.10 -1.70 -14.83
N SER A 37 -5.43 -1.57 -14.81
CA SER A 37 -6.12 -0.27 -14.80
C SER A 37 -5.96 0.51 -13.49
N LEU A 38 -5.82 -0.20 -12.37
CA LEU A 38 -5.63 0.42 -11.06
C LEU A 38 -4.27 1.11 -10.91
N VAL A 39 -3.22 0.61 -11.60
CA VAL A 39 -1.87 1.20 -11.58
C VAL A 39 -1.85 2.69 -11.96
N PRO A 40 -2.35 3.12 -13.15
CA PRO A 40 -2.38 4.53 -13.52
C PRO A 40 -3.38 5.36 -12.71
N LEU A 41 -4.47 4.75 -12.21
CA LEU A 41 -5.42 5.45 -11.35
C LEU A 41 -4.81 5.80 -9.99
N ALA A 42 -4.07 4.86 -9.38
CA ALA A 42 -3.32 5.13 -8.17
C ALA A 42 -2.31 6.27 -8.41
N TRP A 43 -1.60 6.27 -9.55
CA TRP A 43 -0.68 7.35 -9.90
C TRP A 43 -1.38 8.70 -9.99
N LEU A 44 -2.56 8.75 -10.64
CA LEU A 44 -3.36 9.96 -10.77
C LEU A 44 -3.85 10.49 -9.41
N ILE A 45 -4.23 9.60 -8.49
CA ILE A 45 -4.58 9.97 -7.11
C ILE A 45 -3.38 10.61 -6.41
N GLY A 46 -2.19 10.01 -6.53
CA GLY A 46 -0.96 10.55 -5.93
C GLY A 46 -0.62 11.96 -6.46
N GLU A 47 -0.60 12.14 -7.78
CA GLU A 47 -0.30 13.43 -8.42
C GLU A 47 -1.34 14.51 -8.06
N ALA A 48 -2.63 14.16 -8.09
CA ALA A 48 -3.70 15.07 -7.73
C ALA A 48 -3.64 15.48 -6.25
N THR A 49 -3.24 14.56 -5.38
CA THR A 49 -3.06 14.80 -3.95
C THR A 49 -1.88 15.72 -3.68
N GLU A 50 -0.76 15.53 -4.38
CA GLU A 50 0.42 16.41 -4.30
C GLU A 50 0.07 17.84 -4.72
N HIS A 51 -0.58 18.02 -5.88
CA HIS A 51 -1.00 19.34 -6.36
C HIS A 51 -2.07 20.00 -5.47
N ALA A 52 -3.00 19.23 -4.91
CA ALA A 52 -3.95 19.77 -3.92
C ALA A 52 -3.24 20.19 -2.62
N GLY A 53 -2.20 19.46 -2.22
CA GLY A 53 -1.37 19.78 -1.06
C GLY A 53 -0.59 21.07 -1.21
N GLU A 54 -0.06 21.36 -2.40
CA GLU A 54 0.62 22.62 -2.72
C GLU A 54 -0.27 23.85 -2.52
N HIS A 55 -1.59 23.72 -2.76
CA HIS A 55 -2.56 24.80 -2.63
C HIS A 55 -3.09 25.00 -1.20
N THR A 56 -3.11 23.95 -0.39
CA THR A 56 -3.76 23.94 0.93
C THR A 56 -2.78 24.13 2.09
N GLY A 57 -1.47 24.14 1.79
CA GLY A 57 -0.40 24.38 2.73
C GLY A 57 0.07 23.11 3.46
N PRO A 58 1.20 23.15 4.19
CA PRO A 58 1.89 21.95 4.66
C PRO A 58 1.07 21.04 5.57
N ARG A 59 0.16 21.62 6.38
CA ARG A 59 -0.68 20.87 7.32
C ARG A 59 -1.80 20.12 6.62
N ILE A 60 -2.61 20.83 5.83
CA ILE A 60 -3.74 20.23 5.11
C ILE A 60 -3.22 19.31 4.01
N GLY A 61 -2.18 19.72 3.27
CA GLY A 61 -1.54 18.88 2.27
C GLY A 61 -0.96 17.59 2.84
N GLY A 62 -0.36 17.63 4.04
CA GLY A 62 0.09 16.41 4.71
C GLY A 62 -1.06 15.46 5.09
N LEU A 63 -2.20 16.00 5.53
CA LEU A 63 -3.41 15.21 5.82
C LEU A 63 -4.05 14.63 4.54
N LEU A 64 -4.07 15.41 3.45
CA LEU A 64 -4.53 14.94 2.14
C LEU A 64 -3.65 13.79 1.67
N ASN A 65 -2.32 13.92 1.75
CA ASN A 65 -1.38 12.87 1.38
C ASN A 65 -1.56 11.60 2.22
N ALA A 66 -1.66 11.75 3.54
CA ALA A 66 -1.94 10.64 4.44
C ALA A 66 -3.21 9.86 4.07
N SER A 67 -4.28 10.58 3.73
CA SER A 67 -5.60 10.00 3.47
C SER A 67 -5.69 9.42 2.06
N PHE A 68 -5.44 10.24 1.04
CA PHE A 68 -5.64 9.87 -0.35
C PHE A 68 -4.48 9.10 -0.95
N GLY A 69 -3.26 9.25 -0.43
CA GLY A 69 -2.11 8.45 -0.87
C GLY A 69 -2.33 6.95 -0.69
N ASN A 70 -3.06 6.56 0.36
CA ASN A 70 -3.43 5.18 0.68
C ASN A 70 -4.88 4.83 0.28
N ALA A 71 -5.55 5.67 -0.52
CA ALA A 71 -6.94 5.45 -0.89
C ALA A 71 -7.16 4.15 -1.69
N PRO A 72 -6.33 3.79 -2.69
CA PRO A 72 -6.49 2.53 -3.42
C PRO A 72 -6.55 1.31 -2.50
N GLU A 73 -5.65 1.23 -1.52
CA GLU A 73 -5.57 0.13 -0.55
C GLU A 73 -6.82 0.06 0.32
N VAL A 74 -7.24 1.21 0.86
CA VAL A 74 -8.45 1.29 1.69
C VAL A 74 -9.68 0.89 0.88
N ILE A 75 -9.82 1.38 -0.36
CA ILE A 75 -10.95 1.07 -1.23
C ILE A 75 -11.02 -0.43 -1.54
N ILE A 76 -9.92 -1.02 -1.98
CA ILE A 76 -9.85 -2.45 -2.29
C ILE A 76 -10.17 -3.28 -1.03
N ALA A 77 -9.63 -2.89 0.13
CA ALA A 77 -9.88 -3.58 1.39
C ALA A 77 -11.35 -3.49 1.84
N LEU A 78 -11.99 -2.33 1.73
CA LEU A 78 -13.39 -2.16 2.13
C LEU A 78 -14.35 -2.93 1.21
N ILE A 79 -14.07 -2.98 -0.10
CA ILE A 79 -14.83 -3.81 -1.05
C ILE A 79 -14.65 -5.30 -0.70
N ALA A 80 -13.43 -5.75 -0.44
CA ALA A 80 -13.18 -7.12 -0.02
C ALA A 80 -13.83 -7.47 1.33
N ILE A 81 -13.98 -6.51 2.26
CA ILE A 81 -14.76 -6.71 3.50
C ILE A 81 -16.25 -6.88 3.18
N ALA A 82 -16.80 -6.06 2.28
CA ALA A 82 -18.19 -6.15 1.87
C ALA A 82 -18.53 -7.54 1.29
N ASP A 83 -17.59 -8.13 0.56
CA ASP A 83 -17.68 -9.47 -0.03
C ASP A 83 -17.28 -10.61 0.93
N ASN A 84 -17.04 -10.30 2.21
CA ASN A 84 -16.65 -11.26 3.24
C ASN A 84 -15.36 -12.03 2.90
N LEU A 85 -14.33 -11.31 2.43
CA LEU A 85 -13.01 -11.85 2.08
C LEU A 85 -11.91 -11.37 3.05
N PRO A 86 -11.96 -11.70 4.36
CA PRO A 86 -11.00 -11.20 5.35
C PRO A 86 -9.55 -11.64 5.07
N ASN A 87 -9.36 -12.79 4.43
CA ASN A 87 -8.04 -13.27 4.02
C ASN A 87 -7.42 -12.44 2.88
N VAL A 88 -8.24 -11.93 1.97
CA VAL A 88 -7.78 -11.01 0.91
C VAL A 88 -7.37 -9.67 1.53
N VAL A 89 -8.14 -9.20 2.51
CA VAL A 89 -7.90 -7.94 3.22
C VAL A 89 -6.61 -7.99 4.03
N ARG A 90 -6.43 -9.00 4.89
CA ARG A 90 -5.18 -9.19 5.66
C ARG A 90 -3.98 -9.41 4.73
N GLY A 91 -4.14 -10.26 3.73
CA GLY A 91 -3.09 -10.58 2.76
C GLY A 91 -2.60 -9.35 2.02
N SER A 92 -3.50 -8.54 1.45
CA SER A 92 -3.12 -7.34 0.68
C SER A 92 -2.41 -6.28 1.54
N MET A 93 -2.83 -6.08 2.79
CA MET A 93 -2.18 -5.13 3.70
C MET A 93 -0.80 -5.60 4.18
N ALA A 94 -0.66 -6.89 4.52
CA ALA A 94 0.66 -7.45 4.85
C ALA A 94 1.61 -7.42 3.64
N GLY A 95 1.09 -7.80 2.48
CA GLY A 95 1.80 -7.75 1.21
C GLY A 95 2.26 -6.35 0.84
N SER A 96 1.40 -5.35 1.07
CA SER A 96 1.69 -3.94 0.85
C SER A 96 2.94 -3.51 1.65
N VAL A 97 2.96 -3.76 2.96
CA VAL A 97 4.11 -3.48 3.84
C VAL A 97 5.36 -4.19 3.34
N VAL A 98 5.29 -5.49 3.04
CA VAL A 98 6.46 -6.27 2.62
C VAL A 98 6.99 -5.80 1.26
N SER A 99 6.10 -5.48 0.31
CA SER A 99 6.48 -4.99 -1.01
C SER A 99 7.14 -3.61 -0.95
N ASN A 100 6.64 -2.70 -0.11
CA ASN A 100 7.19 -1.36 0.03
C ASN A 100 8.59 -1.39 0.67
N ILE A 101 8.76 -2.19 1.72
CA ILE A 101 10.05 -2.34 2.41
C ILE A 101 11.10 -3.05 1.54
N LEU A 102 10.73 -4.07 0.77
CA LEU A 102 11.70 -4.90 0.05
C LEU A 102 11.75 -4.61 -1.44
N LEU A 103 10.61 -4.70 -2.13
CA LEU A 103 10.56 -4.57 -3.59
C LEU A 103 10.80 -3.12 -4.03
N VAL A 104 10.09 -2.16 -3.46
CA VAL A 104 10.19 -0.75 -3.85
C VAL A 104 11.51 -0.17 -3.44
N LEU A 105 11.88 -0.33 -2.17
CA LEU A 105 13.17 0.11 -1.67
C LEU A 105 14.31 -0.56 -2.45
N GLY A 106 14.22 -1.86 -2.69
CA GLY A 106 15.19 -2.60 -3.49
C GLY A 106 15.33 -2.04 -4.91
N ALA A 107 14.21 -1.80 -5.60
CA ALA A 107 14.20 -1.20 -6.92
C ALA A 107 14.78 0.22 -6.92
N ALA A 108 14.45 1.03 -5.91
CA ALA A 108 15.00 2.38 -5.74
C ALA A 108 16.53 2.35 -5.55
N LEU A 109 17.05 1.43 -4.73
CA LEU A 109 18.49 1.26 -4.52
C LEU A 109 19.23 0.75 -5.77
N VAL A 110 18.64 -0.18 -6.52
CA VAL A 110 19.24 -0.70 -7.77
C VAL A 110 19.29 0.37 -8.85
N LEU A 111 18.21 1.12 -9.02
CA LEU A 111 18.03 2.07 -10.12
C LEU A 111 18.56 3.47 -9.79
N GLY A 112 18.84 3.75 -8.51
CA GLY A 112 19.42 4.99 -8.05
C GLY A 112 20.93 5.10 -8.26
N PRO A 113 21.52 6.26 -7.92
CA PRO A 113 22.96 6.43 -7.84
C PRO A 113 23.55 5.55 -6.73
N ASP A 114 24.70 4.94 -7.01
CA ASP A 114 25.43 4.16 -6.03
C ASP A 114 26.14 5.08 -5.01
N ASN A 115 26.28 4.63 -3.77
CA ASN A 115 26.94 5.34 -2.67
C ASN A 115 26.33 6.70 -2.29
N ALA A 116 25.04 6.94 -2.59
CA ALA A 116 24.33 8.15 -2.15
C ALA A 116 23.90 8.04 -0.67
N ARG A 117 23.85 9.18 0.02
CA ARG A 117 23.50 9.26 1.46
C ARG A 117 22.02 8.94 1.68
N LEU A 118 21.75 8.27 2.81
CA LEU A 118 20.42 7.96 3.31
C LEU A 118 20.21 8.60 4.69
N ASN A 119 18.97 9.01 4.98
CA ASN A 119 18.61 9.51 6.30
C ASN A 119 18.32 8.34 7.26
N ARG A 120 19.38 7.68 7.72
CA ARG A 120 19.26 6.49 8.57
C ARG A 120 18.37 6.70 9.79
N GLN A 121 18.40 7.88 10.41
CA GLN A 121 17.58 8.16 11.60
C GLN A 121 16.08 8.14 11.26
N SER A 122 15.67 8.82 10.18
CA SER A 122 14.28 8.80 9.72
C SER A 122 13.85 7.38 9.33
N LEU A 123 14.67 6.68 8.54
CA LEU A 123 14.35 5.33 8.06
C LEU A 123 14.22 4.32 9.21
N LEU A 124 15.14 4.32 10.18
CA LEU A 124 15.06 3.43 11.35
C LEU A 124 13.85 3.72 12.23
N MET A 125 13.45 5.00 12.35
CA MET A 125 12.23 5.35 13.08
C MET A 125 11.01 4.74 12.40
N GLN A 126 10.88 4.85 11.08
CA GLN A 126 9.74 4.29 10.33
C GLN A 126 9.71 2.77 10.36
N LEU A 127 10.86 2.09 10.24
CA LEU A 127 10.94 0.64 10.42
C LEU A 127 10.53 0.23 11.84
N GLY A 128 10.93 1.02 12.85
CA GLY A 128 10.49 0.84 14.24
C GLY A 128 8.98 0.95 14.40
N LEU A 129 8.31 1.83 13.65
CA LEU A 129 6.84 1.92 13.65
C LEU A 129 6.21 0.68 13.03
N VAL A 130 6.77 0.13 11.95
CA VAL A 130 6.31 -1.16 11.40
C VAL A 130 6.43 -2.28 12.45
N PHE A 131 7.50 -2.30 13.25
CA PHE A 131 7.61 -3.23 14.38
C PHE A 131 6.54 -3.02 15.43
N VAL A 132 6.25 -1.77 15.82
CA VAL A 132 5.16 -1.46 16.75
C VAL A 132 3.82 -1.96 16.20
N ALA A 133 3.58 -1.80 14.90
CA ALA A 133 2.42 -2.37 14.23
C ALA A 133 2.36 -3.90 14.38
N VAL A 134 3.44 -4.60 14.03
CA VAL A 134 3.50 -6.07 14.17
C VAL A 134 3.27 -6.51 15.62
N LEU A 135 3.87 -5.83 16.61
CA LEU A 135 3.70 -6.16 18.03
C LEU A 135 2.25 -6.00 18.51
N LEU A 136 1.58 -4.91 18.11
CA LEU A 136 0.18 -4.69 18.46
C LEU A 136 -0.75 -5.65 17.71
N LEU A 137 -0.43 -6.01 16.47
CA LEU A 137 -1.19 -7.00 15.68
C LEU A 137 -1.05 -8.43 16.20
N LEU A 138 0.03 -8.76 16.92
CA LEU A 138 0.17 -10.07 17.59
C LEU A 138 -0.93 -10.33 18.63
N ILE A 139 -1.46 -9.28 19.27
CA ILE A 139 -2.46 -9.37 20.34
C ILE A 139 -3.73 -10.11 19.86
N PRO A 140 -4.39 -9.71 18.75
CA PRO A 140 -5.52 -10.47 18.18
C PRO A 140 -5.08 -11.68 17.34
N SER A 141 -3.86 -11.67 16.78
CA SER A 141 -3.38 -12.74 15.90
C SER A 141 -3.07 -14.05 16.61
N ILE A 142 -2.37 -14.02 17.76
CA ILE A 142 -1.99 -15.25 18.49
C ILE A 142 -3.24 -16.06 18.90
N PRO A 143 -4.30 -15.45 19.47
CA PRO A 143 -5.56 -16.16 19.71
C PRO A 143 -6.26 -16.63 18.43
N GLY A 144 -6.07 -15.92 17.32
CA GLY A 144 -6.62 -16.26 16.00
C GLY A 144 -5.94 -17.44 15.31
N TRP A 145 -4.75 -17.85 15.74
CA TRP A 145 -4.07 -19.05 15.20
C TRP A 145 -4.73 -20.36 15.64
N HIS A 146 -5.63 -20.31 16.61
CA HIS A 146 -6.38 -21.46 17.10
C HIS A 146 -7.88 -21.22 16.90
N GLY A 147 -8.56 -22.18 16.25
CA GLY A 147 -9.98 -22.09 15.93
C GLY A 147 -10.26 -21.16 14.74
N ASP A 148 -11.47 -20.59 14.69
CA ASP A 148 -11.90 -19.69 13.61
C ASP A 148 -11.24 -18.30 13.77
N PRO A 149 -10.38 -17.87 12.82
CA PRO A 149 -9.70 -16.57 12.87
C PRO A 149 -10.64 -15.38 12.61
N ASP A 150 -11.84 -15.62 12.08
CA ASP A 150 -12.78 -14.57 11.66
C ASP A 150 -13.95 -14.40 12.62
N ARG A 151 -13.88 -15.07 13.78
CA ARG A 151 -14.89 -14.97 14.85
C ARG A 151 -15.00 -13.54 15.40
N HIS A 152 -16.24 -13.13 15.68
CA HIS A 152 -16.57 -11.78 16.15
C HIS A 152 -15.82 -11.33 17.42
N SER A 153 -15.49 -12.26 18.33
CA SER A 153 -14.73 -11.95 19.54
C SER A 153 -13.30 -11.46 19.24
N LEU A 154 -12.68 -11.91 18.15
CA LEU A 154 -11.37 -11.41 17.71
C LEU A 154 -11.47 -10.04 17.05
N ALA A 155 -12.57 -9.77 16.32
CA ALA A 155 -12.83 -8.43 15.80
C ALA A 155 -12.97 -7.41 16.94
N LEU A 156 -13.71 -7.74 18.01
CA LEU A 156 -13.79 -6.90 19.21
C LEU A 156 -12.43 -6.71 19.89
N LEU A 157 -11.64 -7.78 20.01
CA LEU A 157 -10.27 -7.71 20.55
C LEU A 157 -9.36 -6.82 19.68
N SER A 158 -9.62 -6.73 18.38
CA SER A 158 -8.83 -5.93 17.43
C SER A 158 -9.04 -4.41 17.59
N ILE A 159 -10.14 -3.97 18.22
CA ILE A 159 -10.44 -2.55 18.44
C ILE A 159 -9.32 -1.86 19.25
N GLY A 160 -8.87 -2.49 20.35
CA GLY A 160 -7.84 -1.92 21.22
C GLY A 160 -6.52 -1.63 20.48
N PRO A 161 -5.90 -2.64 19.85
CA PRO A 161 -4.74 -2.48 18.98
C PRO A 161 -4.96 -1.46 17.85
N ALA A 162 -6.13 -1.49 17.19
CA ALA A 162 -6.42 -0.57 16.09
C ALA A 162 -6.45 0.90 16.56
N VAL A 163 -7.13 1.18 17.67
CA VAL A 163 -7.17 2.51 18.29
C VAL A 163 -5.78 2.96 18.74
N ALA A 164 -4.98 2.06 19.33
CA ALA A 164 -3.62 2.37 19.74
C ALA A 164 -2.72 2.73 18.55
N LEU A 165 -2.80 1.98 17.45
CA LEU A 165 -2.06 2.25 16.22
C LEU A 165 -2.42 3.61 15.61
N LEU A 166 -3.71 3.92 15.53
CA LEU A 166 -4.17 5.23 15.04
C LEU A 166 -3.76 6.37 15.96
N ALA A 167 -3.82 6.18 17.28
CA ALA A 167 -3.36 7.19 18.21
C ALA A 167 -1.86 7.49 18.03
N ILE A 168 -1.03 6.45 17.86
CA ILE A 168 0.39 6.61 17.56
C ILE A 168 0.60 7.35 16.24
N TYR A 169 -0.13 6.94 15.18
CA TYR A 169 -0.09 7.60 13.88
C TYR A 169 -0.40 9.10 13.97
N LEU A 170 -1.50 9.43 14.66
CA LEU A 170 -1.97 10.81 14.82
C LEU A 170 -0.97 11.65 15.61
N VAL A 171 -0.41 11.12 16.70
CA VAL A 171 0.60 11.83 17.50
C VAL A 171 1.82 12.14 16.65
N ILE A 172 2.35 11.16 15.91
CA ILE A 172 3.54 11.34 15.06
C ILE A 172 3.25 12.33 13.94
N THR A 173 2.12 12.16 13.24
CA THR A 173 1.72 13.05 12.15
C THR A 173 1.55 14.48 12.64
N VAL A 174 0.90 14.70 13.80
CA VAL A 174 0.74 16.04 14.38
C VAL A 174 2.09 16.65 14.77
N VAL A 175 3.00 15.86 15.35
CA VAL A 175 4.35 16.33 15.69
C VAL A 175 5.13 16.73 14.43
N ASP A 176 5.08 15.91 13.38
CA ASP A 176 5.75 16.20 12.11
C ASP A 176 5.17 17.43 11.43
N LEU A 177 3.84 17.54 11.37
CA LEU A 177 3.15 18.71 10.80
C LEU A 177 3.43 20.01 11.57
N ARG A 178 3.72 19.93 12.87
CA ARG A 178 4.14 21.09 13.69
C ARG A 178 5.58 21.51 13.44
N ARG A 179 6.44 20.57 13.05
CA ARG A 179 7.86 20.80 12.76
C ARG A 179 8.11 21.25 11.32
N ARG A 180 7.18 21.00 10.39
CA ARG A 180 7.27 21.47 9.00
C ARG A 180 7.25 23.00 8.95
N THR A 181 8.33 23.57 8.45
CA THR A 181 8.37 24.99 8.07
C THR A 181 7.48 25.21 6.83
N PRO A 182 6.82 26.38 6.70
CA PRO A 182 6.13 26.72 5.47
C PRO A 182 7.10 26.63 4.30
N HIS A 183 6.84 25.72 3.36
CA HIS A 183 7.58 25.69 2.11
C HIS A 183 7.15 26.91 1.28
N GLU A 184 8.12 27.65 0.74
CA GLU A 184 7.85 28.67 -0.27
C GLU A 184 7.19 27.99 -1.48
N ARG A 185 6.14 28.61 -2.02
CA ARG A 185 5.43 28.12 -3.21
C ARG A 185 6.43 27.90 -4.35
N SER A 186 6.63 26.65 -4.78
CA SER A 186 7.38 26.38 -5.99
C SER A 186 6.47 26.50 -7.21
N SER A 187 6.54 27.68 -7.85
CA SER A 187 6.22 28.00 -9.27
C SER A 187 4.80 27.74 -9.84
N ASP A 188 4.35 28.68 -10.68
CA ASP A 188 3.07 28.77 -11.40
C ASP A 188 2.71 27.63 -12.39
N GLU A 189 3.33 26.44 -12.30
CA GLU A 189 3.13 25.32 -13.25
C GLU A 189 2.34 24.12 -12.69
N GLY A 190 1.59 24.31 -11.60
CA GLY A 190 0.74 23.28 -10.98
C GLY A 190 -0.71 23.29 -11.45
N TRP A 191 -1.44 22.18 -11.24
CA TRP A 191 -2.89 22.16 -11.46
C TRP A 191 -3.59 23.11 -10.50
N SER A 192 -4.62 23.84 -10.96
CA SER A 192 -5.44 24.63 -10.06
C SER A 192 -6.11 23.74 -9.01
N LEU A 193 -6.30 24.26 -7.78
CA LEU A 193 -6.97 23.50 -6.72
C LEU A 193 -8.28 22.80 -7.16
N PRO A 194 -9.19 23.45 -7.91
CA PRO A 194 -10.39 22.77 -8.42
C PRO A 194 -10.08 21.62 -9.38
N ALA A 195 -9.08 21.77 -10.25
CA ALA A 195 -8.66 20.71 -11.17
C ALA A 195 -8.05 19.52 -10.40
N SER A 196 -7.23 19.79 -9.39
CA SER A 196 -6.66 18.77 -8.49
C SER A 196 -7.74 18.00 -7.73
N LEU A 197 -8.71 18.70 -7.15
CA LEU A 197 -9.82 18.06 -6.44
C LEU A 197 -10.75 17.28 -7.38
N ALA A 198 -11.02 17.81 -8.59
CA ALA A 198 -11.83 17.12 -9.59
C ALA A 198 -11.14 15.83 -10.09
N ALA A 199 -9.84 15.91 -10.41
CA ALA A 199 -9.06 14.75 -10.81
C ALA A 199 -8.96 13.71 -9.69
N LEU A 200 -8.73 14.15 -8.45
CA LEU A 200 -8.70 13.29 -7.27
C LEU A 200 -10.04 12.56 -7.07
N GLY A 201 -11.16 13.29 -7.12
CA GLY A 201 -12.49 12.70 -6.98
C GLY A 201 -12.82 11.71 -8.10
N ALA A 202 -12.54 12.08 -9.37
CA ALA A 202 -12.77 11.22 -10.52
C ALA A 202 -11.91 9.95 -10.48
N ALA A 203 -10.62 10.07 -10.14
CA ALA A 203 -9.73 8.94 -10.01
C ALA A 203 -10.13 8.01 -8.87
N THR A 204 -10.54 8.57 -7.72
CA THR A 204 -11.03 7.80 -6.56
C THR A 204 -12.29 7.02 -6.92
N ALA A 205 -13.25 7.65 -7.60
CA ALA A 205 -14.48 6.99 -8.06
C ALA A 205 -14.19 5.89 -9.09
N ALA A 206 -13.32 6.15 -10.07
CA ALA A 206 -12.90 5.14 -11.03
C ALA A 206 -12.17 3.96 -10.36
N THR A 207 -11.31 4.23 -9.38
CA THR A 207 -10.65 3.20 -8.57
C THR A 207 -11.65 2.34 -7.82
N ALA A 208 -12.71 2.92 -7.25
CA ALA A 208 -13.76 2.16 -6.58
C ALA A 208 -14.47 1.19 -7.55
N VAL A 209 -14.89 1.68 -8.71
CA VAL A 209 -15.55 0.86 -9.74
C VAL A 209 -14.64 -0.27 -10.24
N VAL A 210 -13.38 0.04 -10.57
CA VAL A 210 -12.43 -0.98 -11.06
C VAL A 210 -12.05 -1.98 -9.96
N SER A 211 -11.96 -1.53 -8.71
CA SER A 211 -11.67 -2.40 -7.57
C SER A 211 -12.81 -3.39 -7.31
N GLU A 212 -14.07 -2.99 -7.52
CA GLU A 212 -15.22 -3.89 -7.44
C GLU A 212 -15.10 -5.03 -8.48
N ILE A 213 -14.78 -4.69 -9.73
CA ILE A 213 -14.53 -5.68 -10.79
C ILE A 213 -13.34 -6.59 -10.41
N LEU A 214 -12.26 -6.03 -9.86
CA LEU A 214 -11.09 -6.79 -9.42
C LEU A 214 -11.46 -7.82 -8.35
N VAL A 215 -12.16 -7.41 -7.29
CA VAL A 215 -12.50 -8.28 -6.16
C VAL A 215 -13.47 -9.39 -6.60
N HIS A 216 -14.52 -9.07 -7.35
CA HIS A 216 -15.48 -10.06 -7.87
C HIS A 216 -14.89 -11.06 -8.88
N SER A 217 -13.78 -10.71 -9.54
CA SER A 217 -13.07 -11.58 -10.48
C SER A 217 -11.92 -12.37 -9.85
N LEU A 218 -11.51 -12.03 -8.61
CA LEU A 218 -10.36 -12.60 -7.92
C LEU A 218 -10.45 -14.12 -7.80
N GLN A 219 -11.59 -14.67 -7.36
CA GLN A 219 -11.74 -16.11 -7.16
C GLN A 219 -11.57 -16.89 -8.46
N ALA A 220 -12.17 -16.42 -9.55
CA ALA A 220 -12.07 -17.11 -10.83
C ALA A 220 -10.64 -17.03 -11.42
N PHE A 221 -9.93 -15.93 -11.18
CA PHE A 221 -8.51 -15.84 -11.50
C PHE A 221 -7.67 -16.82 -10.66
N ALA A 222 -7.97 -16.93 -9.36
CA ALA A 222 -7.33 -17.87 -8.45
C ALA A 222 -7.46 -19.31 -8.94
N GLU A 223 -8.68 -19.74 -9.26
CA GLU A 223 -8.97 -21.09 -9.76
C GLU A 223 -8.28 -21.36 -11.11
N ALA A 224 -8.38 -20.43 -12.06
CA ALA A 224 -7.78 -20.59 -13.39
C ALA A 224 -6.24 -20.62 -13.37
N ALA A 225 -5.62 -19.82 -12.49
CA ALA A 225 -4.16 -19.77 -12.34
C ALA A 225 -3.61 -20.85 -11.39
N ASN A 226 -4.49 -21.63 -10.73
CA ASN A 226 -4.13 -22.57 -9.66
C ASN A 226 -3.32 -21.89 -8.53
N LEU A 227 -3.76 -20.68 -8.14
CA LEU A 227 -3.17 -19.86 -7.08
C LEU A 227 -4.19 -19.69 -5.96
N SER A 228 -3.73 -19.60 -4.71
CA SER A 228 -4.63 -19.29 -3.59
C SER A 228 -5.06 -17.82 -3.62
N GLN A 229 -6.26 -17.52 -3.10
CA GLN A 229 -6.72 -16.14 -2.93
C GLN A 229 -5.76 -15.34 -2.05
N PHE A 230 -5.19 -15.99 -1.03
CA PHE A 230 -4.14 -15.39 -0.19
C PHE A 230 -2.93 -14.95 -1.02
N PHE A 231 -2.40 -15.81 -1.89
CA PHE A 231 -1.22 -15.48 -2.70
C PHE A 231 -1.50 -14.29 -3.63
N ILE A 232 -2.67 -14.31 -4.28
CA ILE A 232 -3.10 -13.20 -5.15
C ILE A 232 -3.20 -11.90 -4.35
N ALA A 233 -3.77 -11.96 -3.15
CA ALA A 233 -3.90 -10.78 -2.30
C ALA A 233 -2.53 -10.23 -1.85
N VAL A 234 -1.68 -11.07 -1.26
CA VAL A 234 -0.40 -10.66 -0.66
C VAL A 234 0.67 -10.27 -1.69
N VAL A 235 0.56 -10.74 -2.93
CA VAL A 235 1.52 -10.39 -4.00
C VAL A 235 0.89 -9.44 -5.00
N ILE A 236 -0.15 -9.89 -5.71
CA ILE A 236 -0.66 -9.17 -6.88
C ILE A 236 -1.44 -7.92 -6.44
N VAL A 237 -2.44 -8.07 -5.57
CA VAL A 237 -3.28 -6.95 -5.12
C VAL A 237 -2.43 -5.93 -4.34
N ALA A 238 -1.51 -6.40 -3.51
CA ALA A 238 -0.55 -5.56 -2.80
C ALA A 238 0.31 -4.68 -3.72
N ILE A 239 0.83 -5.23 -4.83
CA ILE A 239 1.62 -4.45 -5.80
C ILE A 239 0.73 -3.44 -6.52
N VAL A 240 -0.49 -3.85 -6.90
CA VAL A 240 -1.44 -3.00 -7.64
C VAL A 240 -1.86 -1.79 -6.83
N GLY A 241 -2.22 -1.97 -5.55
CA GLY A 241 -2.64 -0.87 -4.67
C GLY A 241 -1.56 0.22 -4.56
N ASN A 242 -0.31 -0.19 -4.33
CA ASN A 242 0.78 0.73 -4.07
C ASN A 242 1.51 1.21 -5.34
N ALA A 243 1.04 0.86 -6.54
CA ALA A 243 1.82 1.01 -7.76
C ALA A 243 2.24 2.46 -8.06
N ALA A 244 1.43 3.43 -7.60
CA ALA A 244 1.73 4.86 -7.65
C ALA A 244 3.00 5.22 -6.87
N GLU A 245 3.04 4.80 -5.62
CA GLU A 245 4.14 5.07 -4.70
C GLU A 245 5.39 4.30 -5.12
N HIS A 246 5.23 3.07 -5.62
CA HIS A 246 6.30 2.25 -6.21
C HIS A 246 6.99 2.99 -7.36
N GLY A 247 6.19 3.45 -8.33
CA GLY A 247 6.69 4.16 -9.51
C GLY A 247 7.31 5.50 -9.14
N GLY A 248 6.66 6.27 -8.25
CA GLY A 248 7.14 7.57 -7.78
C GLY A 248 8.51 7.48 -7.10
N ALA A 249 8.65 6.57 -6.13
CA ALA A 249 9.92 6.37 -5.40
C ALA A 249 11.06 6.00 -6.35
N VAL A 250 10.84 5.08 -7.29
CA VAL A 250 11.85 4.67 -8.27
C VAL A 250 12.25 5.81 -9.22
N ILE A 251 11.29 6.62 -9.67
CA ILE A 251 11.58 7.79 -10.52
C ILE A 251 12.40 8.84 -9.75
N ILE A 252 12.06 9.09 -8.48
CA ILE A 252 12.79 10.02 -7.60
C ILE A 252 14.21 9.49 -7.34
N ALA A 253 14.38 8.19 -7.11
CA ALA A 253 15.68 7.54 -6.96
C ALA A 253 16.57 7.73 -8.19
N ARG A 254 16.03 7.51 -9.40
CA ARG A 254 16.75 7.72 -10.66
C ARG A 254 17.17 9.19 -10.89
N ARG A 255 16.47 10.14 -10.28
CA ARG A 255 16.84 11.57 -10.28
C ARG A 255 17.90 11.92 -9.23
N GLY A 256 18.45 10.92 -8.55
CA GLY A 256 19.50 11.08 -7.55
C GLY A 256 19.02 11.49 -6.16
N LYS A 257 17.71 11.60 -5.94
CA LYS A 257 17.12 12.00 -4.66
C LYS A 257 16.89 10.78 -3.77
N MET A 258 17.97 10.08 -3.41
CA MET A 258 17.86 8.79 -2.71
C MET A 258 17.22 8.90 -1.33
N GLU A 259 17.54 9.94 -0.57
CA GLU A 259 16.96 10.18 0.76
C GLU A 259 15.42 10.18 0.70
N LEU A 260 14.86 11.01 -0.19
CA LEU A 260 13.41 11.10 -0.40
C LEU A 260 12.81 9.78 -0.93
N ALA A 261 13.45 9.14 -1.91
CA ALA A 261 12.94 7.88 -2.47
C ALA A 261 12.85 6.76 -1.43
N THR A 262 13.90 6.61 -0.61
CA THR A 262 13.89 5.61 0.48
C THR A 262 12.90 5.96 1.57
N GLU A 263 12.72 7.26 1.86
CA GLU A 263 11.75 7.73 2.84
C GLU A 263 10.31 7.46 2.40
N ILE A 264 9.97 7.68 1.12
CA ILE A 264 8.64 7.36 0.56
C ILE A 264 8.35 5.86 0.71
N ALA A 265 9.30 5.00 0.31
CA ALA A 265 9.10 3.54 0.35
C ALA A 265 8.88 3.01 1.78
N ILE A 266 9.70 3.41 2.74
CA ILE A 266 9.58 2.92 4.13
C ILE A 266 8.40 3.59 4.85
N SER A 267 8.13 4.87 4.59
CA SER A 267 7.06 5.61 5.27
C SER A 267 5.71 5.06 4.90
N SER A 268 5.50 4.74 3.62
CA SER A 268 4.28 4.08 3.15
C SER A 268 4.01 2.77 3.92
N SER A 269 5.05 1.97 4.15
CA SER A 269 4.93 0.73 4.94
C SER A 269 4.45 0.99 6.37
N ALA A 270 4.98 2.05 7.01
CA ALA A 270 4.52 2.46 8.33
C ALA A 270 3.08 3.02 8.29
N GLN A 271 2.70 3.75 7.25
CA GLN A 271 1.33 4.25 7.06
C GLN A 271 0.34 3.10 6.90
N VAL A 272 0.69 2.07 6.12
CA VAL A 272 -0.16 0.87 6.00
C VAL A 272 -0.37 0.22 7.36
N GLY A 273 0.71 0.06 8.14
CA GLY A 273 0.66 -0.53 9.48
C GLY A 273 -0.14 0.28 10.51
N LEU A 274 0.02 1.62 10.51
CA LEU A 274 -0.47 2.50 11.58
C LEU A 274 -1.75 3.27 11.21
N LEU A 275 -2.08 3.38 9.93
CA LEU A 275 -3.26 4.07 9.42
C LEU A 275 -4.19 3.13 8.67
N VAL A 276 -3.73 2.46 7.61
CA VAL A 276 -4.61 1.67 6.73
C VAL A 276 -5.23 0.48 7.47
N ILE A 277 -4.42 -0.40 8.05
CA ILE A 277 -4.88 -1.57 8.81
C ILE A 277 -5.91 -1.17 9.88
N PRO A 278 -5.64 -0.21 10.78
CA PRO A 278 -6.60 0.12 11.82
C PRO A 278 -7.81 0.90 11.32
N VAL A 279 -7.71 1.76 10.30
CA VAL A 279 -8.91 2.39 9.68
C VAL A 279 -9.82 1.32 9.10
N VAL A 280 -9.27 0.41 8.31
CA VAL A 280 -10.02 -0.69 7.69
C VAL A 280 -10.68 -1.55 8.77
N ALA A 281 -9.95 -1.90 9.84
CA ALA A 281 -10.50 -2.67 10.96
C ALA A 281 -11.67 -1.96 11.66
N LEU A 282 -11.56 -0.67 11.94
CA LEU A 282 -12.61 0.08 12.63
C LEU A 282 -13.83 0.31 11.73
N VAL A 283 -13.60 0.65 10.46
CA VAL A 283 -14.68 0.87 9.48
C VAL A 283 -15.40 -0.45 9.17
N SER A 284 -14.72 -1.61 9.28
CA SER A 284 -15.33 -2.93 9.07
C SER A 284 -16.55 -3.21 9.98
N PHE A 285 -16.67 -2.54 11.14
CA PHE A 285 -17.82 -2.66 12.03
C PHE A 285 -19.11 -2.07 11.45
N ALA A 286 -19.03 -1.28 10.38
CA ALA A 286 -20.19 -0.83 9.63
C ALA A 286 -20.74 -1.89 8.65
N PHE A 287 -20.02 -3.00 8.46
CA PHE A 287 -20.39 -4.10 7.58
C PHE A 287 -20.95 -5.29 8.37
N ALA A 288 -21.54 -6.25 7.66
CA ALA A 288 -22.15 -7.44 8.27
C ALA A 288 -21.14 -8.30 9.05
N HIS A 289 -19.89 -8.38 8.57
CA HIS A 289 -18.83 -9.19 9.17
C HIS A 289 -17.62 -8.30 9.47
N PRO A 290 -17.43 -7.87 10.73
CA PRO A 290 -16.28 -7.07 11.11
C PRO A 290 -14.96 -7.83 10.96
N LEU A 291 -13.92 -7.13 10.51
CA LEU A 291 -12.59 -7.68 10.28
C LEU A 291 -11.89 -7.95 11.61
N ALA A 292 -11.57 -9.22 11.86
CA ALA A 292 -10.59 -9.60 12.86
C ALA A 292 -9.17 -9.39 12.31
N LEU A 293 -8.33 -8.65 13.05
CA LEU A 293 -6.91 -8.47 12.75
C LEU A 293 -6.08 -9.70 13.13
N ALA A 294 -6.62 -10.90 12.88
CA ALA A 294 -6.00 -12.18 13.10
C ALA A 294 -5.08 -12.58 11.93
N PHE A 295 -3.96 -11.87 11.80
CA PHE A 295 -2.96 -12.17 10.77
C PHE A 295 -2.30 -13.53 11.02
N ARG A 296 -2.02 -14.25 9.94
CA ARG A 296 -1.33 -15.53 9.96
C ARG A 296 0.15 -15.33 10.37
N PRO A 297 0.79 -16.35 10.98
CA PRO A 297 2.18 -16.23 11.42
C PRO A 297 3.13 -15.80 10.29
N ILE A 298 2.89 -16.28 9.08
CA ILE A 298 3.68 -15.94 7.89
C ILE A 298 3.57 -14.45 7.52
N GLU A 299 2.39 -13.83 7.66
CA GLU A 299 2.18 -12.42 7.33
C GLU A 299 2.94 -11.52 8.32
N LEU A 300 2.79 -11.77 9.63
CA LEU A 300 3.49 -10.99 10.66
C LEU A 300 5.01 -11.21 10.62
N THR A 301 5.44 -12.44 10.35
CA THR A 301 6.87 -12.77 10.22
C THR A 301 7.46 -12.10 8.98
N ALA A 302 6.72 -12.04 7.87
CA ALA A 302 7.18 -11.32 6.69
C ALA A 302 7.27 -9.81 6.93
N MET A 303 6.25 -9.18 7.54
CA MET A 303 6.28 -7.75 7.86
C MET A 303 7.43 -7.40 8.83
N GLY A 304 7.53 -8.09 9.95
CA GLY A 304 8.56 -7.85 10.96
C GLY A 304 9.96 -8.25 10.47
N GLY A 305 10.07 -9.38 9.77
CA GLY A 305 11.33 -9.87 9.20
C GLY A 305 11.86 -8.96 8.09
N ALA A 306 10.99 -8.46 7.21
CA ALA A 306 11.37 -7.47 6.20
C ALA A 306 11.88 -6.17 6.85
N ALA A 307 11.14 -5.65 7.84
CA ALA A 307 11.55 -4.45 8.57
C ALA A 307 12.90 -4.64 9.28
N LEU A 308 13.11 -5.79 9.93
CA LEU A 308 14.38 -6.14 10.58
C LEU A 308 15.52 -6.18 9.57
N PHE A 309 15.30 -6.88 8.46
CA PHE A 309 16.31 -7.09 7.45
C PHE A 309 16.76 -5.78 6.83
N VAL A 310 15.81 -4.90 6.48
CA VAL A 310 16.13 -3.56 5.97
C VAL A 310 16.88 -2.73 7.00
N ALA A 311 16.51 -2.79 8.29
CA ALA A 311 17.23 -2.06 9.34
C ALA A 311 18.72 -2.45 9.42
N PHE A 312 19.05 -3.71 9.11
CA PHE A 312 20.43 -4.17 8.96
C PHE A 312 21.09 -3.67 7.67
N VAL A 313 20.39 -3.76 6.53
CA VAL A 313 20.91 -3.34 5.22
C VAL A 313 21.26 -1.86 5.20
N ILE A 314 20.40 -0.99 5.74
CA ILE A 314 20.61 0.47 5.71
C ILE A 314 21.55 0.99 6.82
N ARG A 315 22.18 0.10 7.60
CA ARG A 315 22.99 0.46 8.77
C ARG A 315 24.14 1.42 8.42
N ASP A 316 24.71 1.26 7.23
CA ASP A 316 25.82 2.09 6.74
C ASP A 316 25.37 3.51 6.33
N GLY A 317 24.05 3.76 6.22
CA GLY A 317 23.50 5.06 5.86
C GLY A 317 23.82 5.49 4.42
N ARG A 318 24.18 4.53 3.56
CA ARG A 318 24.45 4.76 2.14
C ARG A 318 23.71 3.74 1.30
N SER A 319 23.31 4.15 0.11
CA SER A 319 22.71 3.26 -0.89
C SER A 319 23.80 2.47 -1.59
N ARG A 320 23.59 1.16 -1.74
CA ARG A 320 24.39 0.34 -2.66
C ARG A 320 23.48 -0.46 -3.58
N ARG A 321 23.83 -0.55 -4.86
CA ARG A 321 23.01 -1.30 -5.84
C ARG A 321 22.86 -2.78 -5.49
N TRP A 322 23.90 -3.40 -4.95
CA TRP A 322 23.86 -4.81 -4.55
C TRP A 322 22.97 -5.04 -3.33
N GLU A 323 22.89 -4.08 -2.40
CA GLU A 323 21.93 -4.12 -1.28
C GLU A 323 20.50 -4.09 -1.83
N GLY A 324 20.24 -3.25 -2.83
CA GLY A 324 18.96 -3.23 -3.53
C GLY A 324 18.62 -4.57 -4.20
N ALA A 325 19.58 -5.19 -4.89
CA ALA A 325 19.39 -6.50 -5.51
C ALA A 325 19.12 -7.59 -4.45
N LEU A 326 19.78 -7.50 -3.29
CA LEU A 326 19.55 -8.39 -2.15
C LEU A 326 18.14 -8.22 -1.58
N LEU A 327 17.63 -6.99 -1.44
CA LEU A 327 16.24 -6.76 -1.00
C LEU A 327 15.22 -7.37 -1.96
N ILE A 328 15.43 -7.22 -3.27
CA ILE A 328 14.57 -7.84 -4.30
C ILE A 328 14.64 -9.37 -4.23
N ALA A 329 15.83 -9.93 -4.02
CA ALA A 329 15.99 -11.38 -3.86
C ALA A 329 15.25 -11.91 -2.61
N VAL A 330 15.32 -11.19 -1.49
CA VAL A 330 14.56 -11.52 -0.27
C VAL A 330 13.06 -11.39 -0.48
N TYR A 331 12.60 -10.37 -1.22
CA TYR A 331 11.19 -10.29 -1.63
C TYR A 331 10.78 -11.51 -2.46
N GLY A 332 11.59 -11.93 -3.43
CA GLY A 332 11.36 -13.14 -4.20
C GLY A 332 11.28 -14.41 -3.34
N ALA A 333 12.09 -14.51 -2.29
CA ALA A 333 12.01 -15.61 -1.33
C ALA A 333 10.68 -15.58 -0.55
N PHE A 334 10.20 -14.42 -0.12
CA PHE A 334 8.88 -14.27 0.49
C PHE A 334 7.75 -14.62 -0.48
N VAL A 335 7.84 -14.24 -1.76
CA VAL A 335 6.86 -14.62 -2.79
C VAL A 335 6.78 -16.14 -2.93
N ILE A 336 7.92 -16.84 -2.96
CA ILE A 336 7.95 -18.31 -2.99
C ILE A 336 7.34 -18.90 -1.71
N TRP A 337 7.63 -18.31 -0.55
CA TRP A 337 7.07 -18.76 0.72
C TRP A 337 5.54 -18.55 0.77
N PHE A 338 5.03 -17.42 0.31
CA PHE A 338 3.59 -17.16 0.20
C PHE A 338 2.91 -18.10 -0.78
N LEU A 339 3.57 -18.45 -1.89
CA LEU A 339 3.06 -19.42 -2.85
C LEU A 339 2.92 -20.81 -2.24
N ALA A 340 3.89 -21.21 -1.41
CA ALA A 340 3.89 -22.50 -0.72
C ALA A 340 2.89 -22.54 0.46
N ALA A 341 2.66 -21.42 1.14
CA ALA A 341 1.77 -21.30 2.29
C ALA A 341 0.32 -20.91 1.93
N GLY A 342 0.00 -20.86 0.63
CA GLY A 342 -1.35 -20.64 0.16
C GLY A 342 -2.21 -21.88 0.43
N ASP A 343 -3.26 -21.72 1.24
CA ASP A 343 -4.28 -22.75 1.41
C ASP A 343 -4.97 -22.95 0.05
N ARG A 344 -4.85 -24.16 -0.51
CA ARG A 344 -5.43 -24.57 -1.80
C ARG A 344 -6.68 -25.39 -1.58
#